data_AF-A0AAD8F4U3-F1
#
_entry.id   AF-A0AAD8F4U3-F1
#
_cell.length_a   1.000
_cell.length_b   1.000
_cell.length_c   1.000
_cell.angle_alpha   90.00
_cell.angle_beta   90.00
_cell.angle_gamma   90.00
#
_symmetry.space_group_name_H-M   'P 1'
#
loop_
_entity.id
_entity.type
_entity.pdbx_description
1 polymer ?
#
loop_
_entity_poly.entity_id
_entity_poly.type
_entity_poly.pdbx_seq_one_letter_code
_entity_poly.pdbx_strand_id
1 'polypeptide(L)'
;MFYRVPLNEHLVSMLTCRQQEEQHYGDMSGTAVVLESALVLHQIIISALIVTCFVCTKTLVDSLRRRHARISVVIVGAGPIGVTSLLVAARTGRASQIIVYEELNKHALFNRPHQIAFDPKSVHFLKRLGVDFDNIEGCWDMGNFYTRIGVFQEYMLTTIPKLDVPVQIRLGTKFSRDSLRELEKIEGRKLVIACDGSSGQAARLLGLSDEFLQHSCRAYGAVAALDRPEECQIPMP
;
A
#
# COMPACT_ATOMS: atom_id res chain seq x y z
N MET A 1 -6.33 89.86 58.82
CA MET A 1 -7.68 89.30 58.56
C MET A 1 -7.72 88.92 57.08
N PHE A 2 -7.87 87.63 56.79
CA PHE A 2 -7.65 87.05 55.46
C PHE A 2 -8.73 87.47 54.46
N TYR A 3 -8.32 87.99 53.30
CA TYR A 3 -9.15 88.21 52.13
C TYR A 3 -9.34 86.90 51.36
N ARG A 4 -10.59 86.53 51.09
CA ARG A 4 -10.96 85.39 50.22
C ARG A 4 -11.15 85.92 48.80
N VAL A 5 -10.34 85.44 47.87
CA VAL A 5 -10.45 85.69 46.43
C VAL A 5 -11.56 84.81 45.85
N PRO A 6 -12.48 85.33 45.00
CA PRO A 6 -13.47 84.50 44.33
C PRO A 6 -12.85 83.76 43.15
N LEU A 7 -13.10 82.46 43.07
CA LEU A 7 -12.71 81.60 41.95
C LEU A 7 -13.59 81.87 40.73
N ASN A 8 -12.93 81.93 39.58
CA ASN A 8 -13.42 82.38 38.28
C ASN A 8 -14.26 81.28 37.59
N GLU A 9 -15.52 81.56 37.23
CA GLU A 9 -16.46 80.63 36.58
C GLU A 9 -16.05 80.19 35.16
N HIS A 10 -15.00 80.80 34.59
CA HIS A 10 -14.53 80.48 33.24
C HIS A 10 -13.76 79.16 33.10
N LEU A 11 -13.29 78.55 34.20
CA LEU A 11 -12.52 77.30 34.12
C LEU A 11 -13.39 76.05 33.95
N VAL A 12 -14.68 76.12 34.33
CA VAL A 12 -15.60 74.97 34.31
C VAL A 12 -16.10 74.68 32.88
N SER A 13 -16.29 75.73 32.06
CA SER A 13 -16.80 75.59 30.68
C SER A 13 -15.80 75.00 29.68
N MET A 14 -14.48 75.13 29.91
CA MET A 14 -13.46 74.55 29.02
C MET A 14 -13.18 73.07 29.28
N LEU A 15 -13.46 72.57 30.50
CA LEU A 15 -13.26 71.16 30.84
C LEU A 15 -14.37 70.26 30.30
N THR A 16 -15.61 70.78 30.18
CA THR A 16 -16.74 70.03 29.62
C THR A 16 -16.70 69.93 28.09
N CYS A 17 -16.15 70.91 27.38
CA CYS A 17 -16.01 70.84 25.92
C CYS A 17 -14.91 69.84 25.49
N ARG A 18 -13.86 69.69 26.30
CA ARG A 18 -12.76 68.77 26.02
C ARG A 18 -13.09 67.29 26.32
N GLN A 19 -14.01 67.03 27.26
CA GLN A 19 -14.48 65.66 27.54
C GLN A 19 -15.46 65.13 26.48
N GLN A 20 -16.23 65.98 25.79
CA GLN A 20 -17.15 65.53 24.74
C GLN A 20 -16.46 65.15 23.42
N GLU A 21 -15.32 65.77 23.08
CA GLU A 21 -14.54 65.37 21.89
C GLU A 21 -13.79 64.04 22.08
N GLU A 22 -13.31 63.74 23.29
CA GLU A 22 -12.64 62.44 23.55
C GLU A 22 -13.63 61.26 23.61
N GLN A 23 -14.87 61.48 24.06
CA GLN A 23 -15.89 60.43 24.06
C GLN A 23 -16.42 60.11 22.66
N HIS A 24 -16.48 61.09 21.75
CA HIS A 24 -16.99 60.85 20.39
C HIS A 24 -15.94 60.23 19.44
N TYR A 25 -14.64 60.36 19.75
CA TYR A 25 -13.54 59.73 19.01
C TYR A 25 -13.27 58.29 19.46
N GLY A 26 -13.60 57.94 20.71
CA GLY A 26 -13.49 56.58 21.24
C GLY A 26 -14.45 55.57 20.61
N ASP A 27 -15.65 55.99 20.20
CA ASP A 27 -16.68 55.11 19.63
C ASP A 27 -16.42 54.74 18.16
N MET A 28 -15.83 55.64 17.37
CA MET A 28 -15.49 55.37 15.97
C MET A 28 -14.31 54.38 15.83
N SER A 29 -13.35 54.44 16.77
CA SER A 29 -12.25 53.47 16.88
C SER A 29 -12.77 52.06 17.19
N GLY A 30 -13.71 51.93 18.14
CA GLY A 30 -14.30 50.63 18.49
C GLY A 30 -14.99 49.94 17.32
N THR A 31 -15.78 50.68 16.53
CA THR A 31 -16.45 50.10 15.35
C THR A 31 -15.51 49.72 14.21
N ALA A 32 -14.46 50.51 13.96
CA ALA A 32 -13.47 50.22 12.92
C ALA A 32 -12.61 49.00 13.27
N VAL A 33 -12.19 48.88 14.54
CA VAL A 33 -11.42 47.74 15.04
C VAL A 33 -12.28 46.47 15.05
N VAL A 34 -13.57 46.56 15.38
CA VAL A 34 -14.52 45.43 15.28
C VAL A 34 -14.76 45.02 13.81
N LEU A 35 -14.82 45.98 12.88
CA LEU A 35 -14.98 45.70 11.44
C LEU A 35 -13.72 45.01 10.85
N GLU A 36 -12.52 45.48 11.20
CA GLU A 36 -11.26 44.85 10.81
C GLU A 36 -11.15 43.44 11.39
N SER A 37 -11.53 43.25 12.65
CA SER A 37 -11.56 41.94 13.31
C SER A 37 -12.50 40.97 12.60
N ALA A 38 -13.68 41.43 12.20
CA ALA A 38 -14.66 40.62 11.46
C ALA A 38 -14.17 40.24 10.06
N LEU A 39 -13.48 41.15 9.37
CA LEU A 39 -12.88 40.89 8.05
C LEU A 39 -11.74 39.86 8.12
N VAL A 40 -10.87 39.97 9.12
CA VAL A 40 -9.81 38.99 9.38
C VAL A 40 -10.40 37.62 9.72
N LEU A 41 -11.44 37.57 10.55
CA LEU A 41 -12.12 36.33 10.91
C LEU A 41 -12.80 35.68 9.69
N HIS A 42 -13.42 36.47 8.81
CA HIS A 42 -13.96 36.00 7.54
C HIS A 42 -12.87 35.44 6.61
N GLN A 43 -11.72 36.11 6.50
CA GLN A 43 -10.59 35.59 5.72
C GLN A 43 -10.07 34.27 6.28
N ILE A 44 -9.92 34.13 7.59
CA ILE A 44 -9.48 32.89 8.23
C ILE A 44 -10.49 31.76 7.95
N ILE A 45 -11.79 32.03 8.10
CA ILE A 45 -12.84 31.04 7.84
C ILE A 45 -12.83 30.62 6.38
N ILE A 46 -12.77 31.56 5.43
CA ILE A 46 -12.74 31.27 3.98
C ILE A 46 -11.49 30.45 3.65
N SER A 47 -10.33 30.83 4.18
CA SER A 47 -9.07 30.11 3.99
C SER A 47 -9.15 28.68 4.52
N ALA A 48 -9.65 28.52 5.75
CA ALA A 48 -9.84 27.21 6.38
C ALA A 48 -10.82 26.34 5.58
N LEU A 49 -11.90 26.92 5.05
CA LEU A 49 -12.90 26.23 4.25
C LEU A 49 -12.32 25.78 2.90
N ILE A 50 -11.53 26.63 2.23
CA ILE A 50 -10.83 26.28 0.99
C ILE A 50 -9.83 25.15 1.24
N VAL A 51 -9.01 25.25 2.27
CA VAL A 51 -8.02 24.21 2.62
C VAL A 51 -8.73 22.89 2.96
N THR A 52 -9.80 22.94 3.75
CA THR A 52 -10.58 21.75 4.12
C THR A 52 -11.22 21.11 2.89
N CYS A 53 -11.86 21.90 2.02
CA CYS A 53 -12.46 21.42 0.78
C CYS A 53 -11.41 20.80 -0.15
N PHE A 54 -10.25 21.44 -0.30
CA PHE A 54 -9.13 20.91 -1.08
C PHE A 54 -8.63 19.58 -0.53
N VAL A 55 -8.40 19.48 0.78
CA VAL A 55 -7.94 18.25 1.44
C VAL A 55 -8.96 17.13 1.30
N CYS A 56 -10.25 17.40 1.52
CA CYS A 56 -11.33 16.43 1.35
C CYS A 56 -11.41 15.93 -0.10
N THR A 57 -11.45 16.85 -1.06
CA THR A 57 -11.54 16.50 -2.49
C THR A 57 -10.33 15.71 -2.94
N LYS A 58 -9.12 16.16 -2.59
CA LYS A 58 -7.87 15.44 -2.87
C LYS A 58 -7.90 14.03 -2.26
N THR A 59 -8.34 13.91 -1.02
CA THR A 59 -8.40 12.61 -0.33
C THR A 59 -9.39 11.65 -1.01
N LEU A 60 -10.56 12.15 -1.41
CA LEU A 60 -11.56 11.36 -2.14
C LEU A 60 -11.03 10.93 -3.51
N VAL A 61 -10.48 11.86 -4.29
CA VAL A 61 -9.88 11.56 -5.60
C VAL A 61 -8.73 10.57 -5.47
N ASP A 62 -7.82 10.77 -4.51
CA ASP A 62 -6.70 9.86 -4.28
C ASP A 62 -7.17 8.49 -3.78
N SER A 63 -8.25 8.42 -3.00
CA SER A 63 -8.86 7.16 -2.55
C SER A 63 -9.49 6.39 -3.72
N LEU A 64 -10.28 7.07 -4.56
CA LEU A 64 -10.88 6.49 -5.76
C LEU A 64 -9.80 6.03 -6.75
N ARG A 65 -8.81 6.89 -7.01
CA ARG A 65 -7.67 6.55 -7.87
C ARG A 65 -6.91 5.34 -7.33
N ARG A 66 -6.71 5.24 -6.01
CA ARG A 66 -6.08 4.07 -5.39
C ARG A 66 -6.95 2.82 -5.48
N ARG A 67 -8.27 2.95 -5.34
CA ARG A 67 -9.23 1.84 -5.42
C ARG A 67 -9.31 1.25 -6.83
N HIS A 68 -9.18 2.09 -7.86
CA HIS A 68 -9.18 1.68 -9.27
C HIS A 68 -7.79 1.41 -9.84
N ALA A 69 -6.71 1.69 -9.09
CA ALA A 69 -5.35 1.44 -9.56
C ALA A 69 -5.10 -0.07 -9.71
N ARG A 70 -4.85 -0.48 -10.95
CA ARG A 70 -4.33 -1.82 -11.24
C ARG A 70 -2.81 -1.84 -11.10
N ILE A 71 -2.26 -3.00 -10.79
CA ILE A 71 -0.85 -3.22 -10.46
C ILE A 71 -0.30 -4.30 -11.39
N SER A 72 0.87 -4.06 -11.97
CA SER A 72 1.62 -5.10 -12.67
C SER A 72 2.33 -5.98 -11.63
N VAL A 73 1.99 -7.25 -11.56
CA VAL A 73 2.57 -8.18 -10.58
C VAL A 73 3.69 -8.97 -11.25
N VAL A 74 4.85 -8.99 -10.62
CA VAL A 74 6.01 -9.75 -11.07
C VAL A 74 6.33 -10.79 -10.01
N ILE A 75 6.43 -12.04 -10.41
CA ILE A 75 6.72 -13.15 -9.51
C ILE A 75 8.04 -13.76 -9.96
N VAL A 76 8.99 -13.89 -9.03
CA VAL A 76 10.30 -14.48 -9.29
C VAL A 76 10.34 -15.86 -8.64
N GLY A 77 10.39 -16.90 -9.45
CA GLY A 77 10.22 -18.30 -9.06
C GLY A 77 8.81 -18.81 -9.34
N ALA A 78 8.73 -19.94 -10.05
CA ALA A 78 7.51 -20.71 -10.30
C ALA A 78 7.44 -21.97 -9.42
N GLY A 79 8.08 -21.94 -8.24
CA GLY A 79 7.86 -22.89 -7.14
C GLY A 79 6.40 -22.96 -6.70
N PRO A 80 6.00 -23.89 -5.81
CA PRO A 80 4.64 -23.99 -5.28
C PRO A 80 4.11 -22.66 -4.73
N ILE A 81 4.95 -21.91 -4.02
CA ILE A 81 4.63 -20.59 -3.48
C ILE A 81 4.47 -19.54 -4.58
N GLY A 82 5.32 -19.57 -5.61
CA GLY A 82 5.26 -18.65 -6.75
C GLY A 82 3.99 -18.83 -7.58
N VAL A 83 3.64 -20.08 -7.95
CA VAL A 83 2.40 -20.35 -8.69
C VAL A 83 1.14 -20.11 -7.85
N THR A 84 1.21 -20.32 -6.53
CA THR A 84 0.12 -19.95 -5.63
C THR A 84 -0.05 -18.43 -5.53
N SER A 85 1.06 -17.69 -5.43
CA SER A 85 1.05 -16.22 -5.43
C SER A 85 0.46 -15.66 -6.71
N LEU A 86 0.72 -16.31 -7.85
CA LEU A 86 0.08 -15.99 -9.13
C LEU A 86 -1.43 -16.15 -9.06
N LEU A 87 -1.93 -17.30 -8.56
CA LEU A 87 -3.37 -17.52 -8.45
C LEU A 87 -4.02 -16.49 -7.54
N VAL A 88 -3.40 -16.21 -6.38
CA VAL A 88 -3.88 -15.17 -5.46
C VAL A 88 -3.95 -13.83 -6.19
N ALA A 89 -2.87 -13.40 -6.84
CA ALA A 89 -2.79 -12.14 -7.58
C ALA A 89 -3.88 -12.04 -8.66
N ALA A 90 -4.07 -13.09 -9.45
CA ALA A 90 -5.10 -13.16 -10.48
C ALA A 90 -6.52 -13.00 -9.91
N ARG A 91 -6.78 -13.59 -8.74
CA ARG A 91 -8.11 -13.53 -8.08
C ARG A 91 -8.39 -12.22 -7.35
N THR A 92 -7.39 -11.37 -7.11
CA THR A 92 -7.61 -10.08 -6.40
C THR A 92 -8.41 -9.05 -7.21
N GLY A 93 -8.51 -9.20 -8.54
CA GLY A 93 -9.10 -8.20 -9.43
C GLY A 93 -8.28 -6.90 -9.54
N ARG A 94 -7.08 -6.85 -8.94
CA ARG A 94 -6.19 -5.68 -8.94
C ARG A 94 -4.97 -5.85 -9.85
N ALA A 95 -4.66 -7.07 -10.28
CA ALA A 95 -3.59 -7.31 -11.23
C ALA A 95 -3.99 -6.83 -12.64
N SER A 96 -3.21 -5.94 -13.25
CA SER A 96 -3.37 -5.60 -14.68
C SER A 96 -2.75 -6.65 -15.58
N GLN A 97 -1.63 -7.21 -15.14
CA GLN A 97 -0.87 -8.27 -15.79
C GLN A 97 -0.01 -8.98 -14.74
N ILE A 98 0.35 -10.24 -15.01
CA ILE A 98 1.24 -11.02 -14.18
C ILE A 98 2.42 -11.52 -15.04
N ILE A 99 3.64 -11.29 -14.57
CA ILE A 99 4.85 -11.77 -15.23
C ILE A 99 5.57 -12.71 -14.27
N VAL A 100 5.83 -13.94 -14.69
CA VAL A 100 6.55 -14.93 -13.89
C VAL A 100 7.91 -15.21 -14.52
N TYR A 101 8.96 -15.11 -13.72
CA TYR A 101 10.31 -15.55 -14.07
C TYR A 101 10.62 -16.86 -13.36
N GLU A 102 11.11 -17.86 -14.08
CA GLU A 102 11.57 -19.12 -13.49
C GLU A 102 12.89 -19.50 -14.16
N GLU A 103 13.91 -19.78 -13.35
CA GLU A 103 15.25 -20.16 -13.83
C GLU A 103 15.22 -21.53 -14.50
N LEU A 104 14.36 -22.44 -14.03
CA LEU A 104 14.20 -23.75 -14.63
C LEU A 104 13.38 -23.73 -15.92
N ASN A 105 13.80 -24.55 -16.88
CA ASN A 105 12.97 -24.87 -18.03
C ASN A 105 11.80 -25.81 -17.63
N LYS A 106 10.80 -25.93 -18.51
CA LYS A 106 9.60 -26.75 -18.26
C LYS A 106 9.91 -28.19 -17.86
N HIS A 107 10.87 -28.83 -18.53
CA HIS A 107 11.24 -30.22 -18.28
C HIS A 107 11.87 -30.38 -16.88
N ALA A 108 12.79 -29.50 -16.52
CA ALA A 108 13.46 -29.51 -15.22
C ALA A 108 12.51 -29.14 -14.07
N LEU A 109 11.49 -28.31 -14.34
CA LEU A 109 10.48 -27.94 -13.36
C LEU A 109 9.58 -29.14 -13.00
N PHE A 110 9.13 -29.90 -14.01
CA PHE A 110 8.16 -30.99 -13.82
C PHE A 110 8.80 -32.30 -13.35
N ASN A 111 10.04 -32.58 -13.73
CA ASN A 111 10.73 -33.82 -13.38
C ASN A 111 11.42 -33.79 -12.01
N ARG A 112 10.94 -32.94 -11.09
CA ARG A 112 11.46 -32.89 -9.72
C ARG A 112 10.87 -34.02 -8.88
N PRO A 113 11.70 -34.88 -8.26
CA PRO A 113 11.23 -36.02 -7.47
C PRO A 113 10.67 -35.61 -6.09
N HIS A 114 10.93 -34.39 -5.63
CA HIS A 114 10.51 -33.90 -4.32
C HIS A 114 8.99 -33.99 -4.15
N GLN A 115 8.58 -34.49 -2.98
CA GLN A 115 7.18 -34.55 -2.59
C GLN A 115 6.79 -33.28 -1.81
N ILE A 116 5.50 -32.95 -1.88
CA ILE A 116 4.87 -31.90 -1.10
C ILE A 116 3.60 -32.46 -0.47
N ALA A 117 3.35 -32.04 0.76
CA ALA A 117 2.13 -32.34 1.50
C ALA A 117 1.38 -31.03 1.77
N PHE A 118 0.06 -31.08 1.61
CA PHE A 118 -0.83 -29.99 1.93
C PHE A 118 -1.70 -30.41 3.11
N ASP A 119 -1.59 -29.67 4.20
CA ASP A 119 -2.46 -29.85 5.37
C ASP A 119 -3.91 -29.41 5.04
N PRO A 120 -4.91 -29.76 5.87
CA PRO A 120 -6.30 -29.44 5.58
C PRO A 120 -6.56 -27.94 5.39
N LYS A 121 -5.79 -27.08 6.08
CA LYS A 121 -5.90 -25.62 5.93
C LYS A 121 -5.38 -25.16 4.57
N SER A 122 -4.23 -25.67 4.13
CA SER A 122 -3.68 -25.36 2.80
C SER A 122 -4.60 -25.88 1.70
N VAL A 123 -5.15 -27.09 1.84
CA VAL A 123 -6.16 -27.64 0.91
C VAL A 123 -7.37 -26.72 0.83
N HIS A 124 -7.95 -26.33 1.97
CA HIS A 124 -9.11 -25.45 2.00
C HIS A 124 -8.81 -24.09 1.34
N PHE A 125 -7.64 -23.50 1.63
CA PHE A 125 -7.20 -22.25 1.03
C PHE A 125 -7.06 -22.35 -0.50
N LEU A 126 -6.39 -23.38 -0.99
CA LEU A 126 -6.18 -23.59 -2.42
C LEU A 126 -7.48 -23.94 -3.16
N LYS A 127 -8.38 -24.72 -2.55
CA LYS A 127 -9.73 -24.96 -3.09
C LYS A 127 -10.51 -23.66 -3.28
N ARG A 128 -10.42 -22.71 -2.33
CA ARG A 128 -11.03 -21.37 -2.48
C ARG A 128 -10.44 -20.54 -3.62
N LEU A 129 -9.20 -20.81 -4.03
CA LEU A 129 -8.57 -20.19 -5.21
C LEU A 129 -8.93 -20.90 -6.52
N GLY A 130 -9.69 -22.01 -6.45
CA GLY A 130 -10.12 -22.81 -7.60
C GLY A 130 -9.16 -23.93 -7.97
N VAL A 131 -8.28 -24.37 -7.05
CA VAL A 131 -7.48 -25.58 -7.22
C VAL A 131 -8.36 -26.79 -6.99
N ASP A 132 -8.44 -27.66 -7.99
CA ASP A 132 -9.17 -28.92 -7.94
C ASP A 132 -8.20 -30.05 -7.62
N PHE A 133 -8.12 -30.41 -6.34
CA PHE A 133 -7.25 -31.49 -5.86
C PHE A 133 -7.67 -32.87 -6.37
N ASP A 134 -8.92 -33.04 -6.80
CA ASP A 134 -9.40 -34.32 -7.30
C ASP A 134 -8.88 -34.60 -8.73
N ASN A 135 -8.41 -33.55 -9.41
CA ASN A 135 -7.78 -33.62 -10.73
C ASN A 135 -6.24 -33.53 -10.68
N ILE A 136 -5.64 -33.67 -9.49
CA ILE A 136 -4.19 -33.70 -9.30
C ILE A 136 -3.78 -35.12 -8.93
N GLU A 137 -2.78 -35.67 -9.63
CA GLU A 137 -2.19 -36.96 -9.26
C GLU A 137 -1.57 -36.86 -7.85
N GLY A 138 -2.06 -37.67 -6.92
CA GLY A 138 -1.64 -37.63 -5.53
C GLY A 138 -2.36 -38.64 -4.66
N CYS A 139 -2.12 -38.57 -3.36
CA CYS A 139 -2.71 -39.44 -2.35
C CYS A 139 -3.32 -38.62 -1.22
N TRP A 140 -4.45 -39.08 -0.70
CA TRP A 140 -5.08 -38.52 0.50
C TRP A 140 -4.77 -39.42 1.69
N ASP A 141 -4.27 -38.84 2.77
CA ASP A 141 -4.10 -39.54 4.05
C ASP A 141 -4.38 -38.59 5.22
N MET A 142 -5.24 -39.02 6.15
CA MET A 142 -5.66 -38.27 7.34
C MET A 142 -6.09 -36.80 7.07
N GLY A 143 -6.70 -36.54 5.90
CA GLY A 143 -7.12 -35.21 5.47
C GLY A 143 -6.03 -34.33 4.87
N ASN A 144 -4.78 -34.80 4.85
CA ASN A 144 -3.68 -34.20 4.11
C ASN A 144 -3.68 -34.73 2.66
N PHE A 145 -3.21 -33.90 1.73
CA PHE A 145 -2.99 -34.29 0.34
C PHE A 145 -1.50 -34.32 0.02
N TYR A 146 -1.02 -35.43 -0.53
CA TYR A 146 0.37 -35.66 -0.88
C TYR A 146 0.52 -35.78 -2.39
N THR A 147 1.51 -35.10 -2.95
CA THR A 147 1.81 -35.20 -4.38
C THR A 147 3.29 -34.89 -4.65
N ARG A 148 3.73 -35.07 -5.89
CA ARG A 148 5.04 -34.59 -6.34
C ARG A 148 4.97 -33.11 -6.65
N ILE A 149 6.03 -32.37 -6.33
CA ILE A 149 6.10 -30.92 -6.57
C ILE A 149 5.87 -30.59 -8.05
N GLY A 150 6.45 -31.39 -8.95
CA GLY A 150 6.33 -31.20 -10.38
C GLY A 150 4.92 -31.41 -10.90
N VAL A 151 4.20 -32.40 -10.36
CA VAL A 151 2.79 -32.67 -10.68
C VAL A 151 1.91 -31.50 -10.26
N PHE A 152 2.09 -30.99 -9.04
CA PHE A 152 1.35 -29.81 -8.57
C PHE A 152 1.64 -28.59 -9.45
N GLN A 153 2.92 -28.31 -9.74
CA GLN A 153 3.32 -27.17 -10.56
C GLN A 153 2.77 -27.30 -11.99
N GLU A 154 2.83 -28.48 -12.59
CA GLU A 154 2.27 -28.75 -13.91
C GLU A 154 0.77 -28.47 -13.94
N TYR A 155 0.00 -29.04 -13.00
CA TYR A 155 -1.43 -28.77 -12.87
C TYR A 155 -1.68 -27.25 -12.81
N MET A 156 -0.99 -26.54 -11.93
CA MET A 156 -1.18 -25.10 -11.75
C MET A 156 -0.91 -24.32 -13.05
N LEU A 157 0.17 -24.65 -13.77
CA LEU A 157 0.46 -24.01 -15.05
C LEU A 157 -0.60 -24.28 -16.13
N THR A 158 -1.24 -25.46 -16.13
CA THR A 158 -2.36 -25.74 -17.05
C THR A 158 -3.63 -24.93 -16.73
N THR A 159 -3.79 -24.44 -15.49
CA THR A 159 -4.94 -23.61 -15.11
C THR A 159 -4.80 -22.15 -15.52
N ILE A 160 -3.57 -21.67 -15.77
CA ILE A 160 -3.28 -20.26 -16.04
C ILE A 160 -4.04 -19.69 -17.25
N PRO A 161 -4.19 -20.39 -18.39
CA PRO A 161 -4.95 -19.87 -19.53
C PRO A 161 -6.43 -19.62 -19.23
N LYS A 162 -6.97 -20.17 -18.13
CA LYS A 162 -8.36 -19.98 -17.70
C LYS A 162 -8.55 -18.75 -16.81
N LEU A 163 -7.48 -17.99 -16.54
CA LEU A 163 -7.53 -16.79 -15.70
C LEU A 163 -7.91 -15.56 -16.54
N ASP A 164 -8.68 -14.64 -15.95
CA ASP A 164 -9.16 -13.41 -16.60
C ASP A 164 -8.07 -12.32 -16.74
N VAL A 165 -6.86 -12.59 -16.26
CA VAL A 165 -5.73 -11.63 -16.24
C VAL A 165 -4.65 -12.13 -17.20
N PRO A 166 -4.06 -11.25 -18.03
CA PRO A 166 -2.96 -11.66 -18.90
C PRO A 166 -1.75 -12.10 -18.06
N VAL A 167 -1.31 -13.33 -18.29
CA VAL A 167 -0.15 -13.94 -17.62
C VAL A 167 0.93 -14.24 -18.64
N GLN A 168 2.14 -13.72 -18.41
CA GLN A 168 3.34 -14.06 -19.16
C GLN A 168 4.27 -14.90 -18.30
N ILE A 169 4.58 -16.13 -18.73
CA ILE A 169 5.48 -17.04 -18.02
C ILE A 169 6.77 -17.17 -18.81
N ARG A 170 7.89 -16.84 -18.17
CA ARG A 170 9.24 -16.90 -18.72
C ARG A 170 10.04 -17.99 -18.02
N LEU A 171 9.84 -19.23 -18.49
CA LEU A 171 10.61 -20.40 -18.04
C LEU A 171 12.04 -20.35 -18.63
N GLY A 172 12.99 -20.97 -17.94
CA GLY A 172 14.40 -20.97 -18.35
C GLY A 172 15.06 -19.59 -18.30
N THR A 173 14.46 -18.63 -17.61
CA THR A 173 14.88 -17.23 -17.57
C THR A 173 15.15 -16.82 -16.13
N LYS A 174 16.44 -16.74 -15.78
CA LYS A 174 16.87 -16.23 -14.48
C LYS A 174 16.56 -14.74 -14.36
N PHE A 175 16.01 -14.35 -13.21
CA PHE A 175 15.78 -12.94 -12.90
C PHE A 175 17.11 -12.22 -12.70
N SER A 176 17.38 -11.21 -13.53
CA SER A 176 18.66 -10.52 -13.59
C SER A 176 18.48 -8.99 -13.60
N ARG A 177 19.60 -8.25 -13.65
CA ARG A 177 19.58 -6.79 -13.82
C ARG A 177 18.93 -6.36 -15.13
N ASP A 178 19.02 -7.17 -16.18
CA ASP A 178 18.35 -6.86 -17.43
C ASP A 178 16.83 -7.08 -17.32
N SER A 179 16.40 -8.10 -16.56
CA SER A 179 14.99 -8.26 -16.20
C SER A 179 14.47 -7.02 -15.46
N LEU A 180 15.25 -6.45 -14.53
CA LEU A 180 14.89 -5.20 -13.82
C LEU A 180 14.73 -4.02 -14.79
N ARG A 181 15.64 -3.85 -15.75
CA ARG A 181 15.53 -2.81 -16.79
C ARG A 181 14.27 -2.96 -17.63
N GLU A 182 13.86 -4.19 -17.92
CA GLU A 182 12.58 -4.44 -18.60
C GLU A 182 11.39 -4.10 -17.71
N LEU A 183 11.45 -4.43 -16.42
CA LEU A 183 10.40 -4.06 -15.47
C LEU A 183 10.29 -2.55 -15.31
N GLU A 184 11.38 -1.79 -15.36
CA GLU A 184 11.37 -0.34 -15.29
C GLU A 184 10.55 0.29 -16.43
N LYS A 185 10.57 -0.32 -17.62
CA LYS A 185 9.79 0.12 -18.79
C LYS A 185 8.28 -0.07 -18.64
N ILE A 186 7.84 -0.94 -17.74
CA ILE A 186 6.41 -1.13 -17.48
C ILE A 186 5.86 0.14 -16.81
N GLU A 187 4.77 0.70 -17.32
CA GLU A 187 4.15 1.88 -16.70
C GLU A 187 3.32 1.52 -15.46
N GLY A 188 3.17 2.49 -14.56
CA GLY A 188 2.31 2.36 -13.39
C GLY A 188 2.93 1.61 -12.21
N ARG A 189 2.07 1.14 -11.31
CA ARG A 189 2.49 0.49 -10.06
C ARG A 189 2.91 -0.95 -10.32
N LYS A 190 4.02 -1.34 -9.71
CA LYS A 190 4.59 -2.69 -9.80
C LYS A 190 4.65 -3.31 -8.41
N LEU A 191 4.32 -4.59 -8.33
CA LEU A 191 4.53 -5.40 -7.14
C LEU A 191 5.45 -6.56 -7.54
N VAL A 192 6.63 -6.64 -6.94
CA VAL A 192 7.53 -7.77 -7.15
C VAL A 192 7.43 -8.70 -5.94
N ILE A 193 7.17 -9.98 -6.19
CA ILE A 193 7.08 -11.03 -5.20
C ILE A 193 8.23 -11.99 -5.46
N ALA A 194 9.21 -12.01 -4.54
CA ALA A 194 10.32 -12.95 -4.59
C ALA A 194 9.87 -14.30 -4.00
N CYS A 195 9.93 -15.34 -4.81
CA CYS A 195 9.55 -16.73 -4.51
C CYS A 195 10.61 -17.72 -5.06
N ASP A 196 11.87 -17.28 -5.13
CA ASP A 196 13.00 -18.00 -5.74
C ASP A 196 13.73 -18.95 -4.77
N GLY A 197 13.12 -19.22 -3.61
CA GLY A 197 13.61 -20.17 -2.62
C GLY A 197 14.69 -19.61 -1.71
N SER A 198 15.21 -20.44 -0.81
CA SER A 198 16.20 -20.06 0.21
C SER A 198 17.55 -19.65 -0.38
N SER A 199 17.92 -20.17 -1.55
CA SER A 199 19.12 -19.76 -2.29
C SER A 199 18.84 -18.65 -3.32
N GLY A 200 17.64 -18.07 -3.28
CA GLY A 200 17.19 -17.00 -4.15
C GLY A 200 18.07 -15.75 -4.05
N GLN A 201 18.19 -15.02 -5.16
CA GLN A 201 18.98 -13.79 -5.26
C GLN A 201 18.13 -12.58 -5.65
N ALA A 202 16.82 -12.77 -5.88
CA ALA A 202 15.91 -11.71 -6.32
C ALA A 202 15.84 -10.57 -5.29
N ALA A 203 15.75 -10.88 -3.99
CA ALA A 203 15.72 -9.88 -2.93
C ALA A 203 16.98 -9.00 -2.94
N ARG A 204 18.16 -9.62 -3.02
CA ARG A 204 19.45 -8.93 -3.12
C ARG A 204 19.57 -8.07 -4.38
N LEU A 205 19.08 -8.57 -5.52
CA LEU A 205 19.03 -7.80 -6.77
C LEU A 205 18.12 -6.57 -6.68
N LEU A 206 17.06 -6.64 -5.87
CA LEU A 206 16.16 -5.53 -5.56
C LEU A 206 16.72 -4.58 -4.47
N GLY A 207 17.94 -4.82 -4.00
CA GLY A 207 18.62 -3.98 -3.01
C GLY A 207 18.21 -4.26 -1.56
N LEU A 208 17.56 -5.40 -1.29
CA LEU A 208 17.27 -5.84 0.07
C LEU A 208 18.49 -6.58 0.63
N SER A 209 18.89 -6.25 1.86
CA SER A 209 19.91 -6.99 2.61
C SER A 209 19.35 -8.31 3.15
N ASP A 210 20.21 -9.31 3.34
CA ASP A 210 19.82 -10.59 3.96
C ASP A 210 19.44 -10.40 5.45
N GLU A 211 20.02 -9.40 6.10
CA GLU A 211 19.63 -8.91 7.42
C GLU A 211 18.66 -7.74 7.26
N PHE A 212 17.36 -7.96 7.47
CA PHE A 212 16.37 -6.87 7.47
C PHE A 212 15.48 -6.93 8.71
N LEU A 213 15.31 -5.78 9.37
CA LEU A 213 14.31 -5.60 10.41
C LEU A 213 12.95 -5.32 9.76
N GLN A 214 11.99 -6.22 10.01
CA GLN A 214 10.63 -6.11 9.49
C GLN A 214 9.86 -5.00 10.22
N HIS A 215 9.60 -3.89 9.52
CA HIS A 215 8.68 -2.86 10.00
C HIS A 215 7.38 -2.90 9.18
N SER A 216 6.23 -2.91 9.86
CA SER A 216 4.91 -2.78 9.22
C SER A 216 4.70 -1.34 8.72
N CYS A 217 5.33 -1.01 7.60
CA CYS A 217 5.20 0.29 6.96
C CYS A 217 4.03 0.24 5.96
N ARG A 218 3.09 1.18 6.05
CA ARG A 218 1.92 1.30 5.15
C ARG A 218 2.35 1.64 3.69
N ALA A 219 2.98 0.67 3.00
CA ALA A 219 3.72 0.67 1.71
C ALA A 219 5.08 1.41 1.75
N TYR A 220 6.17 1.06 1.04
CA TYR A 220 6.50 0.08 0.00
C TYR A 220 7.61 -0.85 0.54
N GLY A 221 7.50 -2.16 0.36
CA GLY A 221 8.48 -3.12 0.87
C GLY A 221 7.99 -3.86 2.12
N ALA A 222 6.83 -4.52 2.03
CA ALA A 222 6.49 -5.56 2.98
C ALA A 222 7.26 -6.82 2.57
N VAL A 223 8.31 -7.16 3.33
CA VAL A 223 8.96 -8.46 3.22
C VAL A 223 8.32 -9.38 4.25
N ALA A 224 7.75 -10.48 3.77
CA ALA A 224 7.24 -11.56 4.61
C ALA A 224 8.08 -12.80 4.27
N ALA A 225 9.21 -12.96 4.95
CA ALA A 225 9.92 -14.23 5.00
C ALA A 225 9.35 -15.01 6.18
N LEU A 226 8.92 -16.25 5.94
CA LEU A 226 8.44 -17.15 6.98
C LEU A 226 9.36 -18.36 6.98
N ASP A 227 10.40 -18.31 7.80
CA ASP A 227 11.19 -19.50 8.10
C ASP A 227 10.39 -20.39 9.04
N ARG A 228 10.15 -21.64 8.63
CA ARG A 228 9.48 -22.66 9.43
C ARG A 228 10.50 -23.74 9.81
N PRO A 229 11.39 -23.48 10.79
CA PRO A 229 12.44 -24.42 11.18
C PRO A 229 11.89 -25.74 11.73
N GLU A 230 10.63 -25.75 12.18
CA GLU A 230 9.96 -26.93 12.73
C GLU A 230 9.26 -27.80 11.67
N GLU A 231 9.10 -27.31 10.43
CA GLU A 231 8.54 -28.13 9.35
C GLU A 231 9.65 -28.91 8.66
N CYS A 232 9.74 -30.20 8.94
CA CYS A 232 10.66 -31.10 8.25
C CYS A 232 10.32 -31.19 6.76
N GLN A 233 11.36 -31.13 5.92
CA GLN A 233 11.24 -31.58 4.53
C GLN A 233 10.84 -33.06 4.54
N ILE A 234 9.87 -33.41 3.69
CA ILE A 234 9.43 -34.80 3.55
C ILE A 234 10.66 -35.64 3.16
N PRO A 235 10.94 -36.77 3.86
CA PRO A 235 12.10 -37.60 3.57
C PRO A 235 12.13 -37.97 2.08
N MET A 236 13.27 -37.76 1.45
CA MET A 236 13.51 -38.21 0.09
C MET A 236 13.74 -39.73 0.11
N PRO A 237 13.17 -40.50 -0.83
CA PRO A 237 13.51 -41.92 -0.98
C PRO A 237 14.96 -42.13 -1.43
#